data_AF-A0A527ZFT9-F1
#
_entry.id   AF-A0A527ZFT9-F1
#
_cell.length_a   1.000
_cell.length_b   1.000
_cell.length_c   1.000
_cell.angle_alpha   90.00
_cell.angle_beta   90.00
_cell.angle_gamma   90.00
#
_symmetry.space_group_name_H-M   'P 1'
#
loop_
_entity.id
_entity.type
_entity.pdbx_description
1 polymer ?
#
loop_
_entity_poly.entity_id
_entity_poly.type
_entity_poly.pdbx_seq_one_letter_code
_entity_poly.pdbx_strand_id
1 'polypeptide(L)' 'MFIALDVAQQRWRSVNGTFGVRSLIMQGERPLPVPSGLVERFIALTGKDGLLDFSGGLTAGASVRILSGPFAAMIGRLDR' A
#
# COMPACT_ATOMS: atom_id res chain seq x y z
N MET A 1 5.10 0.10 -8.78
CA MET A 1 5.57 -1.29 -8.92
C MET A 1 6.54 -1.59 -7.80
N PHE A 2 6.38 -2.73 -7.12
CA PHE A 2 7.34 -3.24 -6.15
C PHE A 2 8.05 -4.45 -6.75
N ILE A 3 9.31 -4.67 -6.37
CA ILE A 3 10.10 -5.82 -6.84
C ILE A 3 10.90 -6.39 -5.66
N ALA A 4 10.98 -7.71 -5.59
CA ALA A 4 11.82 -8.41 -4.63
C ALA A 4 13.20 -8.63 -5.27
N LEU A 5 14.25 -8.09 -4.65
CA LEU A 5 15.62 -8.24 -5.13
C LEU A 5 16.63 -8.11 -3.98
N ASP A 6 17.77 -8.77 -4.13
CA ASP A 6 18.93 -8.56 -3.25
C ASP A 6 19.85 -7.51 -3.88
N VAL A 7 19.89 -6.32 -3.27
CA VAL A 7 20.68 -5.18 -3.78
C VAL A 7 22.18 -5.45 -3.75
N ALA A 8 22.65 -6.34 -2.86
CA ALA A 8 24.06 -6.69 -2.71
C ALA A 8 24.50 -7.79 -3.70
N GLN A 9 23.60 -8.70 -4.06
CA GLN A 9 23.94 -9.86 -4.90
C GLN A 9 23.49 -9.70 -6.36
N GLN A 10 22.45 -8.92 -6.62
CA GLN A 10 21.83 -8.81 -7.94
C GLN A 10 22.17 -7.49 -8.64
N ARG A 11 22.13 -7.50 -9.97
CA ARG A 11 22.38 -6.34 -10.83
C ARG A 11 21.19 -5.37 -10.84
N TRP A 12 20.83 -4.80 -9.69
CA TRP A 12 19.66 -3.92 -9.55
C TRP A 12 19.61 -2.76 -10.55
N ARG A 13 20.76 -2.27 -11.05
CA ARG A 13 20.84 -1.21 -12.07
C ARG A 13 20.18 -1.59 -13.41
N SER A 14 20.05 -2.88 -13.73
CA SER A 14 19.36 -3.31 -14.95
C SER A 14 17.87 -2.95 -14.95
N VAL A 15 17.26 -2.81 -13.76
CA VAL A 15 15.88 -2.35 -13.62
C VAL A 15 15.72 -0.95 -14.22
N ASN A 16 16.68 -0.05 -14.00
CA ASN A 16 16.65 1.30 -14.54
C ASN A 16 16.80 1.35 -16.08
N GLY A 17 17.38 0.31 -16.68
CA GLY A 17 17.50 0.18 -18.14
C GLY A 17 16.35 -0.57 -18.80
N THR A 18 15.33 -0.98 -18.04
CA THR A 18 14.19 -1.73 -18.58
C THR A 18 13.25 -0.78 -19.30
N PHE A 19 12.86 -1.11 -20.54
CA PHE A 19 11.93 -0.29 -21.32
C PHE A 19 10.61 -0.06 -20.55
N GLY A 20 10.17 1.20 -20.47
CA GLY A 20 8.98 1.59 -19.71
C GLY A 20 9.20 1.79 -18.20
N VAL A 21 10.39 1.49 -17.67
CA VAL A 21 10.77 1.83 -16.29
C VAL A 21 11.53 3.15 -16.29
N ARG A 22 11.08 4.11 -15.47
CA ARG A 22 11.79 5.39 -15.32
C ARG A 22 13.06 5.26 -14.49
N SER A 23 12.93 4.70 -13.29
CA SER A 23 14.03 4.42 -12.36
C SER A 23 13.50 3.80 -11.07
N LEU A 24 14.40 3.14 -10.33
CA LEU A 24 14.22 2.83 -8.92
C LEU A 24 14.28 4.11 -8.06
N ILE A 25 13.48 4.12 -7.00
CA ILE A 25 13.57 5.15 -5.96
C ILE A 25 14.80 4.85 -5.10
N MET A 26 15.64 5.86 -4.86
CA MET A 26 16.96 5.70 -4.25
C MET A 26 17.16 6.69 -3.11
N GLN A 27 17.99 6.31 -2.13
CA GLN A 27 18.56 7.24 -1.16
C GLN A 27 20.07 7.32 -1.42
N GLY A 28 20.51 8.44 -2.01
CA GLY A 28 21.86 8.56 -2.54
C GLY A 28 22.09 7.58 -3.70
N GLU A 29 23.19 6.83 -3.64
CA GLU A 29 23.68 6.01 -4.76
C GLU A 29 23.10 4.59 -4.83
N ARG A 30 22.21 4.20 -3.91
CA ARG A 30 21.63 2.84 -3.86
C ARG A 30 20.13 2.88 -3.57
N PRO A 31 19.36 1.91 -4.10
CA PRO A 31 17.99 1.69 -3.66
C PRO A 31 17.98 1.22 -2.22
N LEU A 32 16.93 1.57 -1.48
CA LEU A 32 16.69 1.04 -0.14
C LEU A 32 15.48 0.13 -0.13
N PRO A 33 15.48 -0.89 0.76
CA PRO A 33 14.27 -1.66 0.98
C PRO A 33 13.19 -0.75 1.53
N VAL A 34 11.95 -0.99 1.09
CA VAL A 34 10.78 -0.42 1.75
C VAL A 34 10.64 -1.01 3.16
N PRO A 35 9.97 -0.31 4.09
CA PRO A 35 9.67 -0.89 5.40
C PRO A 35 8.97 -2.24 5.27
N SER A 36 9.37 -3.18 6.12
CA SER A 36 8.72 -4.49 6.20
C SER A 36 7.22 -4.33 6.49
N GLY A 37 6.37 -5.09 5.79
CA GLY A 37 4.92 -5.00 5.92
C GLY A 37 4.26 -4.00 4.98
N LEU A 38 5.00 -3.10 4.31
CA LEU A 38 4.40 -2.11 3.42
C LEU A 38 3.74 -2.77 2.20
N VAL A 39 4.47 -3.65 1.52
CA VAL A 39 3.97 -4.32 0.31
C VAL A 39 2.87 -5.30 0.68
N GLU A 40 3.04 -6.02 1.79
CA GLU A 40 2.06 -6.95 2.34
C GLU A 40 0.76 -6.24 2.68
N ARG A 41 0.82 -5.03 3.23
CA ARG A 41 -0.37 -4.23 3.53
C ARG A 41 -1.08 -3.76 2.27
N PHE A 42 -0.36 -3.37 1.22
CA PHE A 42 -0.99 -3.06 -0.06
C PHE A 42 -1.68 -4.30 -0.66
N ILE A 43 -1.02 -5.46 -0.61
CA ILE A 43 -1.62 -6.73 -1.06
C ILE A 43 -2.89 -7.03 -0.27
N ALA A 44 -2.87 -6.90 1.07
CA ALA A 44 -4.01 -7.15 1.93
C ALA A 44 -5.19 -6.18 1.69
N LEU A 45 -4.91 -4.94 1.27
CA LEU A 45 -5.92 -3.97 0.88
C LEU A 45 -6.40 -4.16 -0.57
N THR A 46 -5.74 -4.98 -1.38
CA THR A 46 -6.11 -5.13 -2.78
C THR A 46 -7.30 -6.08 -2.91
N GLY A 47 -8.41 -5.56 -3.45
CA GLY A 47 -9.61 -6.32 -3.76
C GLY A 47 -9.41 -7.31 -4.91
N LYS A 48 -10.42 -8.14 -5.17
CA LYS A 48 -10.39 -9.13 -6.26
C LYS A 48 -10.32 -8.52 -7.65
N ASP A 49 -10.70 -7.25 -7.78
CA ASP A 49 -10.61 -6.44 -8.99
C ASP A 49 -9.20 -5.85 -9.22
N GLY A 50 -8.28 -6.06 -8.28
CA GLY A 50 -6.91 -5.54 -8.35
C GLY A 50 -6.81 -4.08 -7.90
N LEU A 51 -7.86 -3.49 -7.35
CA LEU A 51 -7.85 -2.12 -6.84
C LEU A 51 -7.63 -2.11 -5.33
N LEU A 52 -6.98 -1.05 -4.83
CA LEU A 52 -6.81 -0.84 -3.39
C LEU A 52 -8.15 -0.42 -2.78
N ASP A 53 -8.66 -1.25 -1.88
CA ASP A 53 -9.83 -0.98 -1.07
C ASP A 53 -9.42 -0.35 0.27
N PHE A 54 -9.49 0.98 0.32
CA PHE A 54 -9.26 1.74 1.54
C PHE A 54 -10.50 1.85 2.44
N SER A 55 -11.65 1.30 2.01
CA SER A 55 -12.85 1.30 2.85
C SER A 55 -12.65 0.47 4.12
N GLY A 56 -11.66 -0.44 4.14
CA GLY A 56 -11.41 -1.30 5.29
C GLY A 56 -12.57 -2.25 5.57
N GLY A 57 -13.32 -2.62 4.53
CA GLY A 57 -14.51 -3.47 4.66
C GLY A 57 -15.76 -2.73 5.17
N LEU A 58 -15.74 -1.39 5.19
CA LEU A 58 -16.92 -0.59 5.49
C LEU A 58 -17.97 -0.79 4.40
N THR A 59 -19.13 -1.30 4.81
CA THR A 59 -20.26 -1.59 3.92
C THR A 59 -21.49 -0.82 4.39
N ALA A 60 -22.32 -0.39 3.45
CA ALA A 60 -23.59 0.25 3.78
C ALA A 60 -24.42 -0.67 4.70
N GLY A 61 -24.98 -0.08 5.75
CA GLY A 61 -25.72 -0.79 6.79
C GLY A 61 -24.86 -1.39 7.90
N ALA A 62 -23.52 -1.34 7.83
CA ALA A 62 -22.65 -1.81 8.90
C ALA A 62 -22.74 -0.93 10.14
N SER A 63 -22.60 -1.53 11.33
CA SER A 63 -22.39 -0.77 12.56
C SER A 63 -20.96 -0.27 12.61
N VAL A 64 -20.78 1.04 12.80
CA VAL A 64 -19.49 1.71 12.77
C VAL A 64 -19.28 2.54 14.03
N ARG A 65 -18.03 2.70 14.44
CA ARG A 65 -17.64 3.59 15.55
C ARG A 65 -16.88 4.78 14.98
N ILE A 66 -17.30 5.99 15.34
CA ILE A 66 -16.61 7.22 14.94
C ILE A 66 -15.31 7.33 15.75
N LEU A 67 -14.17 7.41 15.05
CA LEU A 67 -12.85 7.42 15.69
C LEU A 67 -12.38 8.83 16.09
N SER A 68 -12.90 9.88 15.46
CA SER A 68 -12.43 11.25 15.64
C SER A 68 -13.50 12.29 15.31
N GLY A 69 -13.38 13.50 15.88
CA GLY A 69 -14.32 14.60 15.67
C GLY A 69 -15.33 14.77 16.81
N PRO A 70 -16.31 15.68 16.67
CA PRO A 70 -17.27 16.02 17.74
C PRO A 70 -18.15 14.85 18.21
N PHE A 71 -18.25 13.79 17.40
CA PHE A 71 -19.01 12.58 17.71
C PHE A 71 -18.10 11.37 17.96
N ALA A 72 -16.83 11.58 18.31
CA ALA A 72 -15.90 10.48 18.61
C ALA A 72 -16.48 9.53 19.67
N ALA A 73 -16.19 8.24 19.49
CA ALA A 73 -16.72 7.10 20.27
C ALA A 73 -18.22 6.78 20.09
N MET A 74 -18.99 7.58 19.35
CA MET A 74 -20.37 7.23 19.00
C MET A 74 -20.42 6.01 18.08
N ILE A 75 -21.41 5.14 18.31
CA ILE A 75 -21.75 4.01 17.44
C ILE A 75 -22.95 4.39 16.59
N GLY A 76 -22.85 4.17 15.28
CA GLY A 76 -23.91 4.46 14.31
C GLY A 76 -24.00 3.37 13.24
N ARG A 77 -24.90 3.57 12.28
CA ARG A 77 -25.04 2.72 11.10
C ARG A 77 -24.56 3.50 9.87
N LEU A 78 -23.68 2.90 9.08
CA LEU A 78 -23.17 3.54 7.86
C LEU A 78 -24.30 3.60 6.82
N ASP A 79 -24.62 4.80 6.32
CA ASP A 79 -25.60 5.00 5.24
C ASP A 79 -24.89 5.19 3.89
N ARG A 80 -25.65 5.09 2.79
CA ARG A 80 -25.15 5.06 1.39
C ARG A 80 -24.43 6.35 0.97
#